data_AF-A0A818ITN1-F1
#
_entry.id   AF-A0A818ITN1-F1
#
_cell.length_a   1.000
_cell.length_b   1.000
_cell.length_c   1.000
_cell.angle_alpha   90.00
_cell.angle_beta   90.00
_cell.angle_gamma   90.00
#
_symmetry.space_group_name_H-M   'P 1'
#
loop_
_entity.id
_entity.type
_entity.pdbx_description
1 polymer ?
#
loop_
_entity_poly.entity_id
_entity_poly.type
_entity_poly.pdbx_seq_one_letter_code
_entity_poly.pdbx_strand_id
1 'polypeptide(L)'
;MVSERRSEATYVLVLLYTDDPACVNYLTDWDRRMINVDVIDDFRTEREKIRRFRGANYPFSLGDYITKALIGGIDPEIDHLNEPDGANSINSN
;
A
#
# COMPACT_ATOMS: atom_id res chain seq x y z
N MET A 1 22.03 18.57 19.05
CA MET A 1 21.74 17.43 18.17
C MET A 1 20.78 17.92 17.11
N VAL A 2 21.25 18.07 15.87
CA VAL A 2 20.36 18.37 14.74
C VAL A 2 19.69 17.05 14.36
N SER A 3 18.37 16.99 14.43
CA SER A 3 17.60 15.86 13.93
C SER A 3 17.59 15.96 12.40
N GLU A 4 18.45 15.20 11.75
CA GLU A 4 18.43 15.07 10.30
C GLU A 4 17.31 14.10 9.89
N ARG A 5 16.50 14.49 8.91
CA ARG A 5 15.44 13.62 8.38
C ARG A 5 16.08 12.50 7.55
N ARG A 6 15.85 11.25 7.94
CA ARG A 6 16.33 10.06 7.21
C ARG A 6 15.18 9.39 6.47
N SER A 7 14.79 9.93 5.31
CA SER A 7 13.67 9.40 4.51
C SER A 7 13.86 7.94 4.10
N GLU A 8 15.09 7.53 3.79
CA GLU A 8 15.43 6.15 3.40
C GLU A 8 15.17 5.11 4.50
N ALA A 9 15.17 5.55 5.77
CA ALA A 9 14.97 4.68 6.94
C ALA A 9 13.65 4.96 7.67
N THR A 10 12.77 5.76 7.07
CA THR A 10 11.48 6.14 7.66
C THR A 10 10.37 5.57 6.79
N TYR A 11 9.55 4.72 7.39
CA TYR A 11 8.40 4.11 6.76
C TYR A 11 7.12 4.76 7.29
N VAL A 12 6.22 5.12 6.38
CA VAL A 12 4.96 5.77 6.71
C VAL A 12 3.82 4.93 6.16
N LEU A 13 2.86 4.64 7.01
CA LEU A 13 1.63 3.96 6.62
C LEU A 13 0.45 4.88 6.88
N VAL A 14 -0.40 5.04 5.87
CA VAL A 14 -1.61 5.85 5.97
C VAL A 14 -2.82 4.94 5.81
N LEU A 15 -3.57 4.77 6.89
CA LEU A 15 -4.83 4.03 6.84
C LEU A 15 -5.98 4.98 6.54
N LEU A 16 -6.64 4.75 5.42
CA LEU A 16 -7.78 5.55 4.97
C LEU A 16 -9.05 5.15 5.70
N TYR A 17 -9.70 6.16 6.27
CA TYR A 17 -11.06 6.04 6.80
C TYR A 17 -11.87 7.24 6.31
N THR A 18 -12.03 7.33 5.00
CA THR A 18 -12.78 8.39 4.32
C THR A 18 -13.39 7.84 3.04
N ASP A 19 -14.58 8.34 2.71
CA ASP A 19 -15.28 8.11 1.46
C ASP A 19 -15.16 9.29 0.49
N ASP A 20 -14.42 10.36 0.86
CA ASP A 20 -14.18 11.50 -0.03
C ASP A 20 -13.24 11.09 -1.17
N PRO A 21 -13.74 11.03 -2.43
CA PRO A 21 -12.94 10.59 -3.57
C PRO A 21 -11.72 11.47 -3.82
N ALA A 22 -11.79 12.77 -3.48
CA ALA A 22 -10.64 13.65 -3.62
C ALA A 22 -9.50 13.22 -2.70
N CYS A 23 -9.82 12.86 -1.45
CA CYS A 23 -8.85 12.37 -0.47
C CYS A 23 -8.23 11.03 -0.86
N VAL A 24 -9.08 10.08 -1.25
CA VAL A 24 -8.61 8.76 -1.71
C VAL A 24 -7.66 8.91 -2.89
N ASN A 25 -7.98 9.78 -3.86
CA ASN A 25 -7.16 9.94 -5.05
C ASN A 25 -5.77 10.53 -4.76
N TYR A 26 -5.67 11.64 -4.01
CA TYR A 26 -4.35 12.22 -3.77
C TYR A 26 -3.48 11.35 -2.86
N LEU A 27 -4.07 10.58 -1.94
CA LEU A 27 -3.34 9.64 -1.09
C LEU A 27 -2.88 8.42 -1.89
N THR A 28 -3.72 7.88 -2.78
CA THR A 28 -3.31 6.85 -3.74
C THR A 28 -2.18 7.35 -4.66
N ASP A 29 -2.16 8.64 -5.00
CA ASP A 29 -1.05 9.21 -5.76
C ASP A 29 0.25 9.33 -4.94
N TRP A 30 0.18 9.39 -3.61
CA TRP A 30 1.37 9.39 -2.75
C TRP A 30 2.00 8.01 -2.69
N ASP A 31 1.17 6.99 -2.43
CA ASP A 31 1.53 5.57 -2.45
C ASP A 31 2.40 5.22 -3.67
N ARG A 32 1.92 5.56 -4.87
CA ARG A 32 2.61 5.28 -6.14
C ARG A 32 3.91 6.03 -6.37
N ARG A 33 4.11 7.16 -5.69
CA ARG A 33 5.18 8.13 -6.03
C ARG A 33 6.23 8.29 -4.94
N MET A 34 5.92 7.93 -3.71
CA MET A 34 6.78 8.14 -2.55
C MET A 34 7.38 6.82 -2.11
N ILE A 35 8.71 6.81 -1.95
CA ILE A 35 9.42 5.66 -1.40
C ILE A 35 9.05 5.52 0.08
N ASN A 36 8.87 4.28 0.55
CA ASN A 36 8.58 3.94 1.94
C ASN A 36 7.23 4.47 2.46
N VAL A 37 6.29 4.78 1.56
CA VAL A 37 4.92 5.20 1.91
C VAL A 37 3.95 4.18 1.34
N ASP A 38 3.07 3.65 2.19
CA ASP A 38 1.98 2.76 1.80
C ASP A 38 0.65 3.35 2.28
N VAL A 39 -0.35 3.35 1.40
CA VAL A 39 -1.70 3.84 1.65
C VAL A 39 -2.70 2.69 1.53
N ILE A 40 -3.31 2.37 2.65
CA ILE A 40 -4.23 1.24 2.79
C ILE A 40 -5.66 1.70 3.02
N ASP A 41 -6.58 1.13 2.26
CA ASP A 41 -8.01 1.29 2.47
C ASP A 41 -8.52 0.40 3.61
N ASP A 42 -9.82 0.51 3.93
CA ASP A 42 -10.48 -0.45 4.79
C ASP A 42 -10.40 -1.89 4.23
N PHE A 43 -10.54 -2.87 5.14
CA PHE A 43 -10.45 -4.29 4.81
C PHE A 43 -11.31 -4.74 3.60
N ARG A 44 -12.52 -4.20 3.43
CA ARG A 44 -13.43 -4.64 2.38
C ARG A 44 -12.94 -4.14 1.03
N THR A 45 -12.64 -2.86 0.95
CA THR A 45 -12.10 -2.21 -0.24
C THR A 45 -10.77 -2.83 -0.64
N GLU A 46 -9.87 -3.04 0.32
CA GLU A 46 -8.57 -3.64 0.09
C GLU A 46 -8.68 -5.08 -0.44
N ARG A 47 -9.55 -5.89 0.17
CA ARG A 47 -9.82 -7.25 -0.31
C ARG A 47 -10.37 -7.27 -1.73
N GLU A 48 -11.23 -6.33 -2.07
CA GLU A 48 -11.79 -6.21 -3.43
C GLU A 48 -10.71 -5.85 -4.44
N LYS A 49 -9.81 -4.91 -4.11
CA LYS A 49 -8.65 -4.58 -4.95
C LYS A 49 -7.72 -5.77 -5.14
N ILE A 50 -7.35 -6.47 -4.08
CA ILE A 50 -6.49 -7.67 -4.18
C ILE A 50 -7.14 -8.73 -5.07
N ARG A 51 -8.42 -9.02 -4.87
CA ARG A 51 -9.14 -9.99 -5.71
C ARG A 51 -9.30 -9.56 -7.17
N ARG A 52 -9.29 -8.26 -7.45
CA ARG A 52 -9.29 -7.74 -8.82
C ARG A 52 -8.01 -8.11 -9.56
N PHE A 53 -6.86 -8.14 -8.90
CA PHE A 53 -5.56 -8.43 -9.53
C PHE A 53 -5.08 -9.86 -9.35
N ARG A 54 -5.37 -10.49 -8.20
CA ARG A 54 -4.94 -11.85 -7.86
C ARG A 54 -6.01 -12.93 -8.15
N GLY A 55 -7.23 -12.50 -8.50
CA GLY A 55 -8.35 -13.37 -8.83
C GLY A 55 -9.45 -13.40 -7.77
N ALA A 56 -10.70 -13.61 -8.20
CA ALA A 56 -11.90 -13.46 -7.37
C ALA A 56 -11.92 -14.36 -6.11
N ASN A 57 -11.25 -15.51 -6.17
CA ASN A 57 -11.18 -16.48 -5.07
C ASN A 57 -9.88 -16.38 -4.25
N TYR A 58 -9.07 -15.34 -4.47
CA TYR A 58 -7.83 -15.16 -3.72
C TYR A 58 -8.12 -15.12 -2.21
N PRO A 59 -7.44 -15.95 -1.40
CA PRO A 59 -7.61 -15.96 0.04
C PRO A 59 -7.00 -14.68 0.63
N PHE A 60 -7.83 -13.90 1.31
CA PHE A 60 -7.38 -12.71 2.02
C PHE A 60 -8.29 -12.49 3.22
N SER A 61 -7.74 -12.73 4.39
CA SER A 61 -8.40 -12.68 5.69
C SER A 61 -8.15 -11.35 6.40
N LEU A 62 -8.83 -11.14 7.53
CA LEU A 62 -8.57 -9.99 8.39
C LEU A 62 -7.14 -10.01 8.96
N GLY A 63 -6.59 -11.21 9.22
CA GLY A 63 -5.20 -11.35 9.66
C GLY A 63 -4.21 -10.86 8.61
N ASP A 64 -4.42 -11.27 7.36
CA ASP A 64 -3.59 -10.83 6.21
C ASP A 64 -3.66 -9.31 6.02
N TYR A 65 -4.86 -8.74 6.19
CA TYR A 65 -5.06 -7.30 6.17
C TYR A 65 -4.31 -6.57 7.27
N ILE A 66 -4.37 -7.05 8.53
CA ILE A 66 -3.61 -6.44 9.63
C ILE A 66 -2.12 -6.52 9.36
N THR A 67 -1.63 -7.65 8.83
CA THR A 67 -0.23 -7.79 8.42
C THR A 67 0.13 -6.75 7.36
N LYS A 68 -0.63 -6.68 6.25
CA LYS A 68 -0.41 -5.66 5.22
C LYS A 68 -0.42 -4.24 5.79
N ALA A 69 -1.39 -3.92 6.65
CA ALA A 69 -1.52 -2.63 7.33
C ALA A 69 -0.39 -2.30 8.32
N LEU A 70 0.50 -3.23 8.65
CA LEU A 70 1.63 -3.00 9.55
C LEU A 70 2.97 -2.99 8.81
N ILE A 71 3.11 -3.77 7.74
CA ILE A 71 4.40 -3.99 7.08
C ILE A 71 4.39 -3.71 5.58
N GLY A 72 3.27 -3.31 4.96
CA GLY A 72 3.19 -3.04 3.52
C GLY A 72 4.21 -2.01 3.06
N GLY A 73 4.34 -0.87 3.77
CA GLY A 73 5.39 0.11 3.46
C GLY A 73 6.83 -0.38 3.60
N ILE A 74 7.07 -1.53 4.26
CA ILE A 74 8.41 -2.12 4.49
C ILE A 74 8.68 -3.27 3.50
N ASP A 75 7.68 -4.10 3.21
CA ASP A 75 7.78 -5.31 2.42
C ASP A 75 7.09 -5.13 1.06
N PRO A 76 7.86 -4.99 -0.04
CA PRO A 76 7.30 -4.74 -1.37
C PRO A 76 6.40 -5.86 -1.90
N GLU A 77 6.59 -7.11 -1.49
CA GLU A 77 5.73 -8.20 -1.97
C GLU A 77 4.31 -8.07 -1.39
N ILE A 78 4.23 -7.65 -0.12
CA ILE A 78 2.98 -7.39 0.58
C ILE A 78 2.32 -6.09 0.10
N ASP A 79 3.14 -5.07 -0.18
CA ASP A 79 2.67 -3.80 -0.74
C ASP A 79 1.92 -4.02 -2.06
N HIS A 80 2.54 -4.72 -2.99
CA HIS A 80 2.01 -4.90 -4.34
C HIS A 80 0.83 -5.89 -4.44
N LEU A 81 0.32 -6.48 -3.36
CA LEU A 81 -0.78 -7.46 -3.42
C LEU A 81 -2.05 -6.92 -4.11
N ASN A 82 -2.28 -5.61 -4.02
CA ASN A 82 -3.41 -4.91 -4.61
C ASN A 82 -3.06 -4.19 -5.94
N GLU A 83 -1.94 -4.54 -6.56
CA GLU A 83 -1.44 -3.98 -7.83
C GLU A 83 -1.33 -5.02 -8.95
N PRO A 84 -1.34 -4.62 -10.24
CA PRO A 84 -1.13 -5.54 -11.36
C PRO A 84 0.27 -6.17 -11.36
N ASP A 85 0.37 -7.42 -11.82
CA ASP A 85 1.64 -8.13 -11.97
C ASP A 85 2.58 -7.38 -12.93
N GLY A 86 3.82 -7.11 -12.49
CA GLY A 86 4.85 -6.47 -13.30
C GLY A 86 5.12 -4.98 -13.03
N ALA A 87 4.53 -4.38 -11.99
CA ALA A 87 4.88 -3.01 -11.55
C ALA A 87 6.40 -2.81 -11.29
N ASN A 88 7.14 -3.89 -11.05
CA ASN A 88 8.59 -3.91 -10.89
C ASN A 88 9.42 -3.61 -12.17
N SER A 89 8.86 -3.56 -13.37
CA SER A 89 9.68 -3.43 -14.59
C SER A 89 10.22 -2.01 -14.85
N ILE A 90 9.90 -1.02 -14.03
CA ILE A 90 10.26 0.40 -14.29
C ILE A 90 11.38 0.91 -13.37
N ASN A 91 11.64 0.26 -12.22
CA ASN A 91 12.61 0.77 -11.22
C ASN A 91 13.91 -0.05 -11.12
N SER A 92 14.21 -0.90 -12.11
CA SER A 92 15.49 -1.61 -12.23
C SER A 92 16.27 -1.14 -13.46
N ASN A 93 16.72 0.12 -13.47
CA ASN A 93 17.74 0.65 -14.38
C ASN A 93 18.52 1.79 -13.72
#